data_AF-A0A8T3MVV6-F1
#
_entry.id   AF-A0A8T3MVV6-F1
#
_cell.length_a   1.000
_cell.length_b   1.000
_cell.length_c   1.000
_cell.angle_alpha   90.00
_cell.angle_beta   90.00
_cell.angle_gamma   90.00
#
_symmetry.space_group_name_H-M   'P 1'
#
loop_
_entity.id
_entity.type
_entity.pdbx_description
1 polymer ?
#
loop_
_entity_poly.entity_id
_entity_poly.type
_entity_poly.pdbx_seq_one_letter_code
_entity_poly.pdbx_strand_id
1 'polypeptide(L)'
;MDYDLSSEHSLLRDTIRDFMLSEAAPVVEEHERERRFPTEIVRRIGELGWLGIPIPEEEGGAGLDTLAYAIAIEEIGRVWG
;
A
#
# COMPACT_ATOMS: atom_id res chain seq x y z
N MET A 1 1.89 -7.22 27.85
CA MET A 1 2.31 -7.36 26.45
C MET A 1 1.66 -6.22 25.71
N ASP A 2 2.46 -5.45 24.98
CA ASP A 2 1.98 -4.33 24.18
C ASP A 2 1.69 -4.85 22.77
N TYR A 3 0.52 -4.50 22.24
CA TYR A 3 0.03 -4.92 20.92
C TYR A 3 -0.24 -3.73 20.00
N ASP A 4 0.05 -2.51 20.47
CA ASP A 4 -0.14 -1.31 19.68
C ASP A 4 0.96 -1.22 18.61
N LEU A 5 0.60 -0.63 17.47
CA LEU A 5 1.56 -0.31 16.44
C LEU A 5 2.51 0.79 16.92
N SER A 6 3.76 0.72 16.48
CA SER A 6 4.67 1.86 16.63
C SER A 6 4.08 3.10 15.93
N SER A 7 4.58 4.29 16.29
CA SER A 7 4.17 5.52 15.61
C SER A 7 4.51 5.50 14.12
N GLU A 8 5.62 4.87 13.74
CA GLU A 8 6.03 4.71 12.34
C GLU A 8 5.08 3.78 11.56
N HIS A 9 4.73 2.64 12.15
CA HIS A 9 3.76 1.70 11.56
C HIS A 9 2.36 2.31 11.47
N SER A 10 1.95 3.08 12.48
CA SER A 10 0.66 3.78 12.47
C SER A 10 0.61 4.83 11.36
N LEU A 11 1.68 5.62 11.20
CA LEU A 11 1.78 6.61 10.14
C LEU A 11 1.76 5.95 8.75
N LEU A 12 2.49 4.84 8.57
CA LEU A 12 2.47 4.08 7.31
C LEU A 12 1.06 3.58 7.00
N ARG A 13 0.39 2.95 7.96
CA ARG A 13 -0.99 2.47 7.81
C ARG A 13 -1.92 3.59 7.36
N ASP A 14 -1.90 4.72 8.06
CA ASP A 14 -2.81 5.83 7.80
C ASP A 14 -2.51 6.47 6.43
N THR A 15 -1.23 6.58 6.05
CA THR A 15 -0.81 7.07 4.73
C THR A 15 -1.32 6.19 3.59
N ILE A 16 -1.16 4.86 3.72
CA ILE A 16 -1.62 3.92 2.69
C ILE A 16 -3.14 3.92 2.62
N ARG A 17 -3.82 3.90 3.77
CA ARG A 17 -5.28 3.96 3.85
C ARG A 17 -5.85 5.18 3.16
N ASP A 18 -5.31 6.35 3.44
CA ASP A 18 -5.80 7.61 2.87
C ASP A 18 -5.65 7.62 1.35
N PHE A 19 -4.49 7.16 0.83
CA PHE A 19 -4.29 7.01 -0.61
C PHE A 19 -5.28 6.01 -1.23
N MET A 20 -5.42 4.84 -0.61
CA MET A 20 -6.27 3.78 -1.14
C MET A 20 -7.74 4.20 -1.18
N LEU A 21 -8.24 4.90 -0.16
CA LEU A 21 -9.63 5.35 -0.09
C LEU A 21 -9.91 6.57 -0.98
N SER A 22 -8.98 7.51 -1.07
CA SER A 22 -9.21 8.78 -1.77
C SER A 22 -8.87 8.73 -3.26
N GLU A 23 -7.77 8.08 -3.62
CA GLU A 23 -7.26 8.06 -4.99
C GLU A 23 -7.52 6.71 -5.67
N ALA A 24 -7.24 5.59 -4.99
CA ALA A 24 -7.30 4.28 -5.63
C ALA A 24 -8.73 3.74 -5.79
N ALA A 25 -9.58 3.87 -4.76
CA ALA A 25 -10.92 3.30 -4.73
C ALA A 25 -11.79 3.58 -5.98
N PRO A 26 -11.96 4.83 -6.44
CA PRO A 26 -12.80 5.09 -7.62
C PRO A 26 -12.22 4.48 -8.90
N VAL A 27 -10.88 4.42 -9.02
CA VAL A 27 -10.20 3.85 -10.18
C VAL A 27 -10.33 2.33 -10.18
N VAL A 28 -10.11 1.69 -9.04
CA VAL A 28 -10.23 0.24 -8.87
C VAL A 28 -11.66 -0.21 -9.19
N GLU A 29 -12.68 0.47 -8.66
CA GLU A 29 -14.09 0.13 -8.90
C GLU A 29 -14.46 0.19 -10.40
N GLU A 30 -14.04 1.25 -11.10
CA GLU A 30 -14.26 1.39 -12.54
C GLU A 30 -13.57 0.27 -13.33
N HIS A 31 -12.32 -0.04 -12.98
CA HIS A 31 -11.52 -1.05 -13.65
C HIS A 31 -12.07 -2.46 -13.43
N GLU A 32 -12.51 -2.80 -12.22
CA GLU A 32 -13.15 -4.09 -11.93
C GLU A 32 -14.44 -4.27 -12.73
N ARG A 33 -15.30 -3.23 -12.78
CA ARG A 33 -16.53 -3.24 -13.60
C ARG A 33 -16.22 -3.52 -15.08
N GLU A 34 -15.13 -2.96 -15.58
CA GLU A 34 -14.71 -3.08 -16.98
C GLU A 34 -13.78 -4.27 -17.24
N ARG A 35 -13.45 -5.05 -16.20
CA ARG A 35 -12.47 -6.15 -16.24
C ARG A 35 -11.12 -5.72 -16.78
N ARG A 36 -10.70 -4.51 -16.44
CA ARG A 36 -9.38 -3.94 -16.75
C ARG A 36 -8.50 -3.99 -15.51
N PHE A 37 -7.19 -3.94 -15.73
CA PHE A 37 -6.20 -3.90 -14.66
C PHE A 37 -5.79 -2.44 -14.38
N PRO A 38 -5.85 -1.96 -13.12
CA PRO A 38 -5.59 -0.56 -12.76
C PRO A 38 -4.08 -0.26 -12.74
N THR A 39 -3.49 -0.19 -13.93
CA THR A 39 -2.02 -0.12 -14.13
C THR A 39 -1.43 1.15 -13.54
N GLU A 40 -2.17 2.25 -13.63
CA GLU A 40 -1.86 3.57 -13.08
C GLU A 40 -1.79 3.57 -11.55
N ILE A 41 -2.67 2.83 -10.87
CA ILE A 41 -2.63 2.65 -9.42
C ILE A 41 -1.41 1.82 -9.03
N VAL A 42 -1.16 0.71 -9.73
CA VAL A 42 0.02 -0.14 -9.46
C VAL A 42 1.31 0.64 -9.66
N ARG A 43 1.42 1.41 -10.75
CA ARG A 43 2.58 2.29 -10.98
C ARG A 43 2.75 3.28 -9.84
N ARG A 44 1.66 3.90 -9.37
CA ARG A 44 1.72 4.88 -8.29
C ARG A 44 2.17 4.26 -6.96
N ILE A 45 1.63 3.11 -6.59
CA ILE A 45 2.04 2.33 -5.41
C ILE A 45 3.51 1.91 -5.51
N GLY A 46 3.99 1.58 -6.72
CA GLY A 46 5.39 1.30 -6.99
C GLY A 46 6.32 2.50 -6.79
N GLU A 47 5.93 3.68 -7.29
CA GLU A 47 6.66 4.94 -7.11
C GLU A 47 6.75 5.38 -5.64
N LEU A 48 5.76 4.99 -4.82
CA LEU A 48 5.75 5.23 -3.38
C LEU A 48 6.58 4.20 -2.59
N GLY A 49 7.18 3.21 -3.27
CA GLY A 49 8.01 2.16 -2.66
C GLY A 49 7.21 1.04 -1.99
N TRP A 50 5.88 1.04 -2.10
CA TRP A 50 5.02 0.10 -1.36
C TRP A 50 5.00 -1.31 -1.95
N LEU A 51 5.43 -1.47 -3.21
CA LEU A 51 5.64 -2.80 -3.82
C LEU A 51 6.94 -3.48 -3.35
N GLY A 52 7.87 -2.72 -2.79
CA GLY A 52 9.21 -3.17 -2.40
C GLY A 52 9.54 -2.86 -0.94
N ILE A 53 8.56 -2.87 -0.04
CA ILE A 53 8.74 -2.44 1.36
C ILE A 53 9.91 -3.13 2.07
N PRO A 54 10.03 -4.47 2.06
CA PRO A 54 11.13 -5.15 2.75
C PRO A 54 12.44 -5.17 1.96
N ILE A 55 12.43 -4.65 0.73
CA ILE A 55 13.62 -4.60 -0.12
C ILE A 55 14.49 -3.41 0.32
N PRO A 56 15.82 -3.55 0.43
CA PRO A 56 16.70 -2.44 0.75
C PRO A 56 16.57 -1.25 -0.21
N GLU A 57 16.78 -0.03 0.29
CA GLU A 57 16.75 1.19 -0.53
C GLU A 57 17.78 1.16 -1.68
N GLU A 58 18.95 0.55 -1.44
CA GLU A 58 20.00 0.37 -2.46
C GLU A 58 19.57 -0.47 -3.67
N GLU A 59 18.55 -1.31 -3.48
CA GLU A 59 17.93 -2.15 -4.52
C GLU A 59 16.58 -1.55 -5.01
N GLY A 60 16.25 -0.33 -4.60
CA GLY A 60 15.03 0.39 -5.01
C GLY A 60 13.78 0.07 -4.19
N GLY A 61 13.93 -0.52 -3.00
CA GLY A 61 12.84 -0.73 -2.05
C GLY A 61 12.70 0.36 -0.99
N ALA A 62 11.85 0.14 0.01
CA ALA A 62 11.63 1.09 1.12
C ALA A 62 12.45 0.77 2.38
N GLY A 63 13.13 -0.38 2.44
CA GLY A 63 13.97 -0.78 3.57
C GLY A 63 13.26 -0.95 4.92
N LEU A 64 11.93 -1.12 4.93
CA LEU A 64 11.15 -1.27 6.17
C LEU A 64 10.96 -2.74 6.54
N ASP A 65 10.44 -2.98 7.74
CA ASP A 65 10.29 -4.32 8.29
C ASP A 65 9.10 -5.11 7.70
N THR A 66 9.01 -6.38 8.08
CA THR A 66 7.93 -7.28 7.64
C THR A 66 6.56 -6.84 8.15
N LEU A 67 6.49 -6.16 9.30
CA LEU A 67 5.22 -5.64 9.83
C LEU A 67 4.70 -4.48 8.95
N ALA A 68 5.58 -3.58 8.53
CA ALA A 68 5.27 -2.54 7.56
C ALA A 68 4.75 -3.12 6.24
N TYR A 69 5.36 -4.20 5.75
CA TYR A 69 4.89 -4.90 4.56
C TYR A 69 3.50 -5.51 4.75
N ALA A 70 3.24 -6.15 5.89
CA ALA A 70 1.93 -6.73 6.20
C ALA A 70 0.84 -5.65 6.29
N ILE A 71 1.13 -4.52 6.94
CA ILE A 71 0.22 -3.36 7.03
C ILE A 71 -0.12 -2.84 5.63
N ALA A 72 0.87 -2.71 4.75
CA ALA A 72 0.64 -2.22 3.40
C ALA A 72 -0.27 -3.14 2.60
N ILE A 73 -0.03 -4.46 2.65
CA ILE A 73 -0.91 -5.44 1.99
C ILE A 73 -2.32 -5.35 2.55
N GLU A 74 -2.47 -5.26 3.88
CA GLU A 74 -3.78 -5.19 4.53
C GLU A 74 -4.56 -3.96 4.04
N GLU A 75 -3.95 -2.77 4.05
CA GLU A 75 -4.64 -1.54 3.65
C GLU A 75 -4.91 -1.47 2.14
N ILE A 76 -4.03 -2.03 1.29
CA ILE A 76 -4.31 -2.17 -0.15
C ILE A 76 -5.49 -3.13 -0.37
N GLY A 77 -5.45 -4.30 0.27
CA GLY A 77 -6.47 -5.33 0.16
C GLY A 77 -7.85 -4.95 0.69
N ARG A 78 -7.96 -3.92 1.55
CA ARG A 78 -9.26 -3.36 1.97
C ARG A 78 -10.04 -2.73 0.83
N VAL A 79 -9.35 -2.23 -0.20
CA VAL A 79 -9.95 -1.49 -1.31
C VAL A 79 -9.91 -2.28 -2.61
N TRP A 80 -8.83 -3.04 -2.85
CA TRP A 80 -8.64 -3.80 -4.07
C TRP A 80 -8.41 -5.29 -3.74
N GLY A 81 -9.41 -6.14 -4.02
CA GLY A 81 -9.41 -7.54 -3.62
C GLY A 81 -10.36 -8.43 -4.41
#